data_AF-A0A1H2B6C3-F1
#
_entry.id   AF-A0A1H2B6C3-F1
#
_cell.length_a   1.000
_cell.length_b   1.000
_cell.length_c   1.000
_cell.angle_alpha   90.00
_cell.angle_beta   90.00
_cell.angle_gamma   90.00
#
_symmetry.space_group_name_H-M   'P 1'
#
loop_
_entity.id
_entity.type
_entity.pdbx_description
1 polymer ?
#
loop_
_entity_poly.entity_id
_entity_poly.type
_entity_poly.pdbx_seq_one_letter_code
_entity_poly.pdbx_strand_id
1 'polypeptide(L)' 'MSGNPKTPLSANEEVALLDLQLQALEIIEEIMSGTDPAEAGARASLSLFVDRNPGQPQRALLLHMLSIRRTNPN' A
#
# COMPACT_ATOMS: atom_id res chain seq x y z
N MET A 1 -15.03 24.11 13.76
CA MET A 1 -14.30 22.82 13.70
C MET A 1 -12.81 23.15 13.67
N SER A 2 -12.12 22.96 14.80
CA SER A 2 -10.71 23.30 14.96
C SER A 2 -9.85 22.28 14.20
N GLY A 3 -9.46 22.63 12.97
CA GLY A 3 -8.38 21.91 12.31
C GLY A 3 -7.10 22.26 13.03
N ASN A 4 -6.62 21.38 13.91
CA ASN A 4 -5.27 21.52 14.45
C ASN A 4 -4.32 21.65 13.24
N PRO A 5 -3.44 22.67 13.20
CA PRO A 5 -2.45 22.75 12.14
C PRO A 5 -1.63 21.47 12.22
N LYS A 6 -1.65 20.66 11.16
CA LYS A 6 -0.70 19.55 11.04
C LYS A 6 0.67 20.20 11.08
N THR A 7 1.44 19.92 12.13
CA THR A 7 2.85 20.31 12.19
C THR A 7 3.50 19.84 10.90
N PRO A 8 4.19 20.71 10.15
CA PRO A 8 4.93 20.29 8.97
C PRO A 8 5.88 19.17 9.36
N LEU A 9 5.97 18.15 8.52
CA LEU A 9 6.99 17.13 8.68
C LEU A 9 8.36 17.79 8.55
N SER A 10 9.33 17.31 9.31
CA SER A 10 10.73 17.64 9.03
C SER A 10 11.13 17.09 7.67
N ALA A 11 12.14 17.70 7.03
CA ALA A 11 12.63 17.23 5.73
C ALA A 11 13.02 15.74 5.75
N ASN A 12 13.54 15.23 6.86
CA ASN A 12 13.87 13.81 7.02
C ASN A 12 12.63 12.92 7.04
N GLU A 13 11.54 13.36 7.66
CA GLU A 13 10.28 12.61 7.68
C GLU A 13 9.60 12.63 6.31
N GLU A 14 9.70 13.74 5.57
CA GLU A 14 9.22 13.82 4.18
C GLU A 14 9.99 12.86 3.26
N VAL A 15 11.32 12.84 3.35
CA VAL A 15 12.16 11.90 2.59
C VAL A 15 11.82 10.45 2.94
N ALA A 16 11.73 10.13 4.23
CA ALA A 16 11.36 8.77 4.66
C ALA A 16 9.97 8.33 4.15
N LEU A 17 9.02 9.27 4.08
CA LEU A 17 7.70 8.99 3.53
C LEU A 17 7.76 8.74 2.02
N LEU A 18 8.56 9.50 1.28
CA LEU A 18 8.76 9.31 -0.17
C LEU A 18 9.44 7.96 -0.45
N ASP A 19 10.46 7.60 0.31
CA ASP A 19 11.14 6.30 0.18
C ASP A 19 10.16 5.14 0.43
N LEU A 20 9.32 5.25 1.46
CA LEU A 20 8.29 4.24 1.74
C LEU A 20 7.24 4.17 0.62
N GLN A 21 6.84 5.30 0.05
CA GLN A 21 5.91 5.34 -1.08
C GLN A 21 6.50 4.65 -2.31
N LEU A 22 7.77 4.92 -2.61
CA LEU A 22 8.47 4.31 -3.73
C LEU A 22 8.59 2.79 -3.55
N GLN A 23 9.05 2.34 -2.39
CA GLN A 23 9.14 0.91 -2.09
C GLN A 23 7.78 0.22 -2.18
N ALA A 24 6.71 0.87 -1.71
CA ALA A 24 5.37 0.31 -1.81
C ALA A 24 4.91 0.20 -3.27
N LEU A 25 5.23 1.16 -4.13
CA LEU A 25 4.94 1.09 -5.56
C LEU A 25 5.69 -0.06 -6.22
N GLU A 26 6.99 -0.20 -5.96
CA GLU A 26 7.82 -1.28 -6.51
C GLU A 26 7.27 -2.67 -6.16
N ILE A 27 6.89 -2.88 -4.89
CA ILE A 27 6.27 -4.13 -4.44
C ILE A 27 4.91 -4.37 -5.13
N ILE A 28 4.09 -3.32 -5.24
CA ILE A 28 2.79 -3.43 -5.92
C ILE A 28 3.00 -3.80 -7.39
N GLU A 29 3.93 -3.16 -8.09
CA GLU A 29 4.25 -3.46 -9.48
C GLU A 29 4.75 -4.89 -9.65
N GLU A 30 5.62 -5.37 -8.76
CA GLU A 30 6.11 -6.75 -8.76
C GLU A 30 4.95 -7.75 -8.62
N ILE A 31 4.08 -7.57 -7.62
CA ILE A 31 2.90 -8.43 -7.42
C ILE A 31 1.97 -8.39 -8.64
N MET A 32 1.73 -7.19 -9.19
CA MET A 32 0.84 -7.01 -10.34
C MET A 32 1.41 -7.59 -11.64
N SER A 33 2.74 -7.67 -11.77
CA SER A 33 3.44 -8.29 -12.90
C SER A 33 3.44 -9.82 -12.86
N GLY A 34 3.12 -10.41 -11.69
CA GLY A 34 3.05 -11.86 -11.48
C GLY A 34 2.05 -12.55 -12.41
N THR A 35 2.44 -13.71 -12.94
CA THR A 35 1.63 -14.47 -13.91
C THR A 35 1.04 -15.76 -13.36
N ASP A 36 1.35 -16.14 -12.11
CA ASP A 36 0.80 -17.34 -11.49
C ASP A 36 -0.73 -17.23 -11.37
N PRO A 37 -1.50 -18.18 -11.95
CA PRO A 37 -2.95 -18.23 -11.80
C PRO A 37 -3.41 -18.41 -10.34
N ALA A 38 -2.63 -19.10 -9.50
CA ALA A 38 -2.97 -19.31 -8.09
C ALA A 38 -3.00 -17.99 -7.30
N GLU A 39 -2.23 -17.00 -7.73
CA GLU A 39 -2.14 -15.67 -7.11
C GLU A 39 -3.12 -14.64 -7.72
N ALA A 40 -3.91 -15.02 -8.73
CA ALA A 40 -4.82 -14.09 -9.41
C ALA A 40 -5.82 -13.41 -8.47
N GLY A 41 -6.31 -14.13 -7.45
CA GLY A 41 -7.17 -13.57 -6.42
C GLY A 41 -6.47 -12.52 -5.55
N ALA A 42 -5.19 -12.71 -5.24
CA ALA A 42 -4.39 -11.74 -4.51
C ALA A 42 -4.18 -10.46 -5.33
N ARG A 43 -3.84 -10.58 -6.62
CA ARG A 43 -3.72 -9.44 -7.54
C ARG A 43 -5.03 -8.65 -7.67
N ALA A 44 -6.16 -9.34 -7.84
CA ALA A 44 -7.47 -8.69 -7.90
C ALA A 44 -7.82 -7.94 -6.60
N SER A 45 -7.50 -8.54 -5.44
CA SER A 45 -7.67 -7.90 -4.14
C SER A 45 -6.76 -6.66 -4.00
N LEU A 46 -5.48 -6.76 -4.39
CA LEU A 46 -4.55 -5.65 -4.35
C LEU A 46 -5.00 -4.49 -5.26
N SER A 47 -5.45 -4.77 -6.48
CA SER A 47 -6.00 -3.77 -7.41
C SER A 47 -7.13 -2.97 -6.76
N LEU A 48 -8.06 -3.65 -6.07
CA LEU A 48 -9.15 -2.98 -5.36
C LEU A 48 -8.65 -2.05 -4.25
N PHE A 49 -7.59 -2.44 -3.53
CA PHE A 49 -6.99 -1.57 -2.51
C PHE A 49 -6.25 -0.37 -3.12
N VAL A 50 -5.58 -0.54 -4.26
CA VAL A 50 -4.95 0.56 -4.99
C VAL A 50 -5.99 1.59 -5.44
N ASP A 51 -7.08 1.14 -6.07
CA ASP A 51 -8.16 2.01 -6.54
C ASP A 51 -8.82 2.80 -5.39
N ARG A 52 -8.91 2.20 -4.20
CA ARG A 52 -9.49 2.82 -3.01
C ARG A 52 -8.55 3.76 -2.26
N ASN A 53 -7.27 3.81 -2.63
CA ASN A 53 -6.24 4.58 -1.93
C ASN A 53 -5.35 5.38 -2.92
N PRO A 54 -5.94 6.30 -3.70
CA PRO A 54 -5.17 7.09 -4.66
C PRO A 54 -4.09 7.91 -3.96
N GLY A 55 -2.87 7.88 -4.50
CA GLY A 55 -1.69 8.55 -3.95
C GLY A 55 -1.17 7.98 -2.62
N GLN A 56 -1.68 6.82 -2.19
CA GLN A 56 -1.27 6.17 -0.93
C GLN A 56 -0.96 4.67 -1.15
N PRO A 57 0.04 4.34 -2.00
CA PRO A 57 0.44 2.96 -2.30
C PRO A 57 0.79 2.16 -1.03
N GLN A 58 1.51 2.77 -0.09
CA GLN A 58 1.85 2.19 1.20
C GLN A 58 0.61 1.77 2.02
N ARG A 59 -0.48 2.54 1.93
CA ARG A 59 -1.74 2.20 2.60
C ARG A 59 -2.47 1.07 1.88
N ALA A 60 -2.50 1.10 0.55
CA ALA A 60 -3.07 0.04 -0.26
C ALA A 60 -2.38 -1.31 0.03
N LEU A 61 -1.05 -1.33 -0.02
CA LEU A 61 -0.23 -2.51 0.26
C LEU A 61 -0.44 -3.05 1.68
N LEU A 62 -0.43 -2.17 2.69
CA LEU A 62 -0.68 -2.57 4.07
C LEU A 62 -2.04 -3.25 4.24
N LEU A 63 -3.10 -2.67 3.69
CA LEU A 63 -4.45 -3.23 3.78
C LEU A 63 -4.56 -4.59 3.08
N HIS A 64 -3.91 -4.74 1.93
CA HIS A 64 -3.80 -6.00 1.22
C HIS A 64 -3.09 -7.08 2.06
N MET A 65 -1.92 -6.77 2.63
CA MET A 65 -1.17 -7.68 3.51
C MET A 65 -2.00 -8.12 4.74
N LEU A 66 -2.71 -7.17 5.36
CA LEU A 66 -3.60 -7.45 6.48
C LEU A 66 -4.79 -8.33 6.07
N SER A 67 -5.31 -8.14 4.85
CA SER A 67 -6.37 -9.00 4.30
C SER A 67 -5.89 -10.43 4.12
N ILE A 68 -4.70 -10.63 3.53
CA ILE A 68 -4.13 -11.97 3.32
C ILE A 68 -3.90 -12.69 4.65
N ARG A 69 -3.35 -12.02 5.66
CA ARG A 69 -3.14 -12.60 7.00
C ARG A 69 -4.43 -13.08 7.65
N ARG A 70 -5.56 -12.41 7.41
CA ARG A 70 -6.86 -12.80 7.98
C ARG A 70 -7.48 -14.00 7.23
N THR A 71 -7.23 -14.11 5.94
CA THR A 71 -7.69 -15.24 5.12
C THR A 71 -6.81 -16.48 5.25
N ASN A 72 -5.59 -16.32 5.77
CA ASN A 72 -4.67 -17.41 6.05
C ASN A 72 -4.25 -17.38 7.54
N PRO A 73 -5.15 -17.75 8.46
CA PRO A 73 -4.82 -17.88 9.87
C PRO A 73 -3.96 -19.13 10.03
N ASN A 74 -2.64 -18.94 10.07
CA ASN A 74 -1.76 -19.96 10.67
C ASN A 74 -2.12 -20.16 12.15
#